data_AF-A0A1S3HFJ4-F1
#
_entry.id   AF-A0A1S3HFJ4-F1
#
_cell.length_a   1.000
_cell.length_b   1.000
_cell.length_c   1.000
_cell.angle_alpha   90.00
_cell.angle_beta   90.00
_cell.angle_gamma   90.00
#
_symmetry.space_group_name_H-M   'P 1'
#
loop_
_entity.id
_entity.type
_entity.pdbx_description
1 polymer ?
#
loop_
_entity_poly.entity_id
_entity_poly.type
_entity_poly.pdbx_seq_one_letter_code
_entity_poly.pdbx_strand_id
1 'polypeptide(L)'
;MPQITNRKLVRDTNNCPIGKGSVFNSVLDISFAARRRAEKLNEGEAEKFKMVNKVMEKYQHSQEVINNRAIERINKSLREMEAYKRVLQSDYRANHFDTLKLGYKPGQSKTPENARKVKYETRVYNSGFSLRNFRPEVERKLKEMDPEEQASKFKQKLLEKFRRQSEVSCDNCRRLSVASDGNFRSRRVSSLPSIFGAERQPPIRPDCLDAIETVQNLNNPDRNPLVTQMKPDT
;
A
#
# COMPACT_ATOMS: atom_id res chain seq x y z
N MET A 1 -96.72 20.68 34.10
CA MET A 1 -95.30 20.44 33.73
C MET A 1 -95.15 18.99 33.28
N PRO A 2 -94.85 18.69 32.02
CA PRO A 2 -94.64 17.31 31.59
C PRO A 2 -93.19 16.87 31.84
N GLN A 3 -93.05 15.69 32.44
CA GLN A 3 -91.78 15.00 32.69
C GLN A 3 -91.15 14.51 31.38
N ILE A 4 -89.83 14.63 31.29
CA ILE A 4 -89.00 14.16 30.17
C ILE A 4 -89.07 12.63 30.10
N THR A 5 -89.65 12.10 29.03
CA THR A 5 -89.77 10.66 28.77
C THR A 5 -88.46 10.07 28.21
N ASN A 6 -87.96 9.05 28.92
CA ASN A 6 -87.12 7.92 28.49
C ASN A 6 -86.52 7.97 27.08
N ARG A 7 -85.20 8.24 26.99
CA ARG A 7 -84.36 7.79 25.87
C ARG A 7 -84.38 6.27 25.82
N LYS A 8 -84.91 5.69 24.74
CA LYS A 8 -84.91 4.24 24.50
C LYS A 8 -83.46 3.74 24.43
N LEU A 9 -83.13 2.80 25.32
CA LEU A 9 -81.92 2.00 25.26
C LEU A 9 -82.09 1.02 24.09
N VAL A 10 -81.42 1.28 22.97
CA VAL A 10 -81.37 0.37 21.82
C VAL A 10 -80.64 -0.89 22.30
N ARG A 11 -81.35 -2.01 22.37
CA ARG A 11 -80.81 -3.33 22.70
C ARG A 11 -80.61 -4.11 21.41
N ASP A 12 -79.39 -4.57 21.17
CA ASP A 12 -79.11 -5.55 20.13
C ASP A 12 -79.80 -6.88 20.46
N THR A 13 -80.23 -7.59 19.41
CA THR A 13 -81.15 -8.75 19.44
C THR A 13 -80.60 -10.02 20.11
N ASN A 14 -79.41 -9.98 20.72
CA ASN A 14 -78.84 -11.08 21.51
C ASN A 14 -78.47 -10.55 22.91
N ASN A 15 -79.42 -10.64 23.85
CA ASN A 15 -79.28 -10.22 25.25
C ASN A 15 -78.33 -11.14 26.05
N CYS A 16 -77.03 -11.12 25.75
CA CYS A 16 -76.00 -11.50 26.73
C CYS A 16 -75.44 -10.22 27.35
N PRO A 17 -75.35 -10.10 28.68
CA PRO A 17 -74.67 -8.95 29.29
C PRO A 17 -73.23 -8.95 28.79
N ILE A 18 -72.85 -7.90 28.06
CA ILE A 18 -71.46 -7.66 27.67
C ILE A 18 -70.70 -7.39 28.96
N GLY A 19 -70.15 -8.44 29.57
CA GLY A 19 -69.33 -8.32 30.77
C GLY A 19 -68.12 -7.42 30.48
N LYS A 20 -67.60 -6.72 31.49
CA LYS A 20 -66.41 -5.86 31.37
C LYS A 20 -65.23 -6.59 30.69
N GLY A 21 -65.12 -7.90 30.87
CA GLY A 21 -64.13 -8.76 30.19
C GLY A 21 -64.37 -8.99 28.69
N SER A 22 -65.62 -8.95 28.21
CA SER A 22 -65.94 -9.11 26.78
C SER A 22 -65.54 -7.88 25.96
N VAL A 23 -65.78 -6.66 26.48
CA VAL A 23 -65.27 -5.42 25.85
C VAL A 23 -63.74 -5.43 25.85
N PHE A 24 -63.12 -5.80 26.98
CA PHE A 24 -61.66 -5.87 27.09
C PHE A 24 -61.05 -6.86 26.09
N ASN A 25 -61.62 -8.06 25.95
CA ASN A 25 -61.18 -9.06 24.97
C ASN A 25 -61.32 -8.54 23.54
N SER A 26 -62.43 -7.88 23.20
CA SER A 26 -62.59 -7.29 21.85
C SER A 26 -61.56 -6.22 21.54
N VAL A 27 -61.17 -5.40 22.52
CA VAL A 27 -60.11 -4.39 22.37
C VAL A 27 -58.74 -5.06 22.21
N LEU A 28 -58.48 -6.13 22.96
CA LEU A 28 -57.27 -6.94 22.80
C LEU A 28 -57.19 -7.56 21.40
N ASP A 29 -58.27 -8.13 20.89
CA ASP A 29 -58.32 -8.71 19.54
C ASP A 29 -58.07 -7.65 18.45
N ILE A 30 -58.67 -6.46 18.59
CA ILE A 30 -58.44 -5.33 17.68
C ILE A 30 -56.98 -4.88 17.72
N SER A 31 -56.40 -4.74 18.92
CA SER A 31 -55.00 -4.34 19.08
C SER A 31 -54.04 -5.40 18.51
N PHE A 32 -54.33 -6.68 18.69
CA PHE A 32 -53.57 -7.77 18.11
C PHE A 32 -53.66 -7.79 16.59
N ALA A 33 -54.85 -7.58 16.03
CA ALA A 33 -55.06 -7.46 14.58
C ALA A 33 -54.39 -6.21 13.99
N ALA A 34 -54.39 -5.09 14.71
CA ALA A 34 -53.65 -3.88 14.33
C ALA A 34 -52.14 -4.13 14.33
N ARG A 35 -51.61 -4.78 15.38
CA ARG A 35 -50.19 -5.15 15.49
C ARG A 35 -49.76 -6.07 14.35
N ARG A 36 -50.53 -7.13 14.05
CA ARG A 36 -50.24 -8.01 12.91
C ARG A 36 -50.26 -7.30 11.56
N ARG A 37 -51.15 -6.31 11.38
CA ARG A 37 -51.17 -5.49 10.15
C ARG A 37 -49.94 -4.59 10.04
N ALA A 38 -49.53 -3.97 11.15
CA ALA A 38 -48.32 -3.17 11.20
C ALA A 38 -47.05 -4.01 10.94
N GLU A 39 -46.96 -5.21 11.51
CA GLU A 39 -45.85 -6.14 11.27
C GLU A 39 -45.74 -6.51 9.78
N LYS A 40 -46.85 -6.86 9.12
CA LYS A 40 -46.86 -7.14 7.67
C LYS A 40 -46.46 -5.95 6.81
N LEU A 41 -46.87 -4.74 7.19
CA LEU A 41 -46.45 -3.52 6.49
C LEU A 41 -44.95 -3.28 6.67
N ASN A 42 -44.44 -3.44 7.88
CA ASN A 42 -43.00 -3.31 8.18
C ASN A 42 -42.17 -4.34 7.41
N GLU A 43 -42.65 -5.59 7.27
CA GLU A 43 -41.99 -6.61 6.45
C GLU A 43 -41.91 -6.19 4.98
N GLY A 44 -43.03 -5.71 4.41
CA GLY A 44 -43.06 -5.22 3.03
C GLY A 44 -42.18 -3.99 2.80
N GLU A 45 -42.07 -3.09 3.78
CA GLU A 45 -41.14 -1.97 3.73
C GLU A 45 -39.69 -2.45 3.85
N ALA A 46 -39.39 -3.39 4.74
CA ALA A 46 -38.06 -3.95 4.90
C ALA A 46 -37.56 -4.63 3.61
N GLU A 47 -38.43 -5.31 2.87
CA GLU A 47 -38.08 -5.87 1.55
C GLU A 47 -37.74 -4.79 0.53
N LYS A 48 -38.53 -3.71 0.48
CA LYS A 48 -38.24 -2.56 -0.40
C LYS A 48 -36.92 -1.90 -0.03
N PHE A 49 -36.64 -1.70 1.27
CA PHE A 49 -35.36 -1.18 1.74
C PHE A 49 -34.19 -2.09 1.34
N LYS A 50 -34.35 -3.42 1.44
CA LYS A 50 -33.32 -4.36 0.97
C LYS A 50 -33.06 -4.23 -0.53
N MET A 51 -34.09 -4.02 -1.35
CA MET A 51 -33.92 -3.80 -2.79
C MET A 51 -33.18 -2.50 -3.09
N VAL A 52 -33.56 -1.40 -2.43
CA VAL A 52 -32.91 -0.10 -2.56
C VAL A 52 -31.44 -0.19 -2.15
N ASN A 53 -31.14 -0.81 -1.01
CA ASN A 53 -29.76 -1.01 -0.54
C ASN A 53 -28.92 -1.79 -1.55
N LYS A 54 -29.46 -2.89 -2.12
CA LYS A 54 -28.76 -3.65 -3.17
C LYS A 54 -28.45 -2.79 -4.41
N VAL A 55 -29.34 -1.88 -4.79
CA VAL A 55 -29.09 -0.97 -5.92
C VAL A 55 -28.04 0.08 -5.55
N MET A 56 -28.10 0.62 -4.34
CA MET A 56 -27.10 1.58 -3.85
C MET A 56 -25.71 0.95 -3.75
N GLU A 57 -25.57 -0.27 -3.24
CA GLU A 57 -24.31 -1.01 -3.17
C GLU A 57 -23.71 -1.21 -4.57
N LYS A 58 -24.52 -1.61 -5.56
CA LYS A 58 -24.05 -1.75 -6.95
C LYS A 58 -23.57 -0.42 -7.53
N TYR A 59 -24.30 0.65 -7.27
CA TYR A 59 -23.91 1.99 -7.72
C TYR A 59 -22.62 2.46 -7.05
N GLN A 60 -22.49 2.29 -5.73
CA GLN A 60 -21.28 2.59 -4.98
C GLN A 60 -20.09 1.82 -5.53
N HIS A 61 -20.23 0.52 -5.77
CA HIS A 61 -19.16 -0.30 -6.33
C HIS A 61 -18.73 0.18 -7.73
N SER A 62 -19.68 0.50 -8.60
CA SER A 62 -19.37 1.08 -9.92
C SER A 62 -18.65 2.42 -9.79
N GLN A 63 -19.08 3.26 -8.85
CA GLN A 63 -18.49 4.57 -8.61
C GLN A 63 -17.07 4.45 -8.05
N GLU A 64 -16.82 3.52 -7.13
CA GLU A 64 -15.49 3.19 -6.61
C GLU A 64 -14.54 2.77 -7.72
N VAL A 65 -14.97 1.90 -8.65
CA VAL A 65 -14.14 1.49 -9.78
C VAL A 65 -13.77 2.68 -10.67
N ILE A 66 -14.72 3.58 -10.94
CA ILE A 66 -14.46 4.79 -11.74
C ILE A 66 -13.51 5.73 -10.99
N ASN A 67 -13.75 5.96 -9.71
CA ASN A 67 -12.93 6.83 -8.86
C ASN A 67 -11.50 6.28 -8.74
N ASN A 68 -11.34 4.98 -8.50
CA ASN A 68 -10.03 4.33 -8.41
C ASN A 68 -9.25 4.47 -9.71
N ARG A 69 -9.89 4.27 -10.88
CA ARG A 69 -9.25 4.51 -12.18
C ARG A 69 -8.85 5.98 -12.38
N ALA A 70 -9.66 6.93 -11.90
CA ALA A 70 -9.32 8.35 -11.97
C ALA A 70 -8.12 8.67 -11.07
N ILE A 71 -8.12 8.17 -9.84
CA ILE A 71 -7.02 8.32 -8.87
C ILE A 71 -5.74 7.70 -9.42
N GLU A 72 -5.79 6.51 -10.01
CA GLU A 72 -4.63 5.86 -10.65
C GLU A 72 -4.04 6.72 -11.78
N ARG A 73 -4.87 7.30 -12.64
CA ARG A 73 -4.41 8.20 -13.72
C ARG A 73 -3.76 9.46 -13.15
N ILE A 74 -4.36 10.05 -12.13
CA ILE A 74 -3.82 11.23 -11.45
C ILE A 74 -2.48 10.90 -10.81
N ASN A 75 -2.40 9.82 -10.03
CA ASN A 75 -1.18 9.36 -9.37
C ASN A 75 -0.08 9.05 -10.39
N LYS A 76 -0.42 8.41 -11.52
CA LYS A 76 0.55 8.19 -12.61
C LYS A 76 1.07 9.50 -13.16
N SER A 77 0.18 10.46 -13.46
CA SER A 77 0.58 11.78 -13.97
C SER A 77 1.44 12.57 -12.99
N LEU A 78 1.14 12.48 -11.68
CA LEU A 78 1.92 13.12 -10.62
C LEU A 78 3.32 12.51 -10.53
N ARG A 79 3.43 11.18 -10.56
CA ARG A 79 4.73 10.48 -10.59
C ARG A 79 5.55 10.87 -11.81
N GLU A 80 4.93 10.94 -13.00
CA GLU A 80 5.61 11.39 -14.22
C GLU A 80 6.13 12.82 -14.09
N MET A 81 5.34 13.73 -13.52
CA MET A 81 5.73 15.12 -13.28
C MET A 81 6.85 15.26 -12.24
N GLU A 82 6.79 14.49 -11.16
CA GLU A 82 7.85 14.45 -10.14
C GLU A 82 9.16 13.90 -10.72
N ALA A 83 9.09 12.81 -11.48
CA ALA A 83 10.25 12.26 -12.17
C ALA A 83 10.82 13.27 -13.17
N TYR A 84 9.97 13.96 -13.93
CA TYR A 84 10.40 15.04 -14.83
C TYR A 84 11.11 16.18 -14.09
N LYS A 85 10.55 16.64 -12.97
CA LYS A 85 11.18 17.65 -12.11
C LYS A 85 12.56 17.18 -11.63
N ARG A 86 12.69 15.92 -11.22
CA ARG A 86 13.99 15.33 -10.82
C ARG A 86 14.99 15.32 -11.96
N VAL A 87 14.60 14.89 -13.17
CA VAL A 87 15.45 14.89 -14.38
C VAL A 87 15.99 16.30 -14.66
N LEU A 88 15.13 17.31 -14.64
CA LEU A 88 15.54 18.70 -14.87
C LEU A 88 16.46 19.24 -13.77
N GLN A 89 16.20 18.86 -12.52
CA GLN A 89 16.97 19.37 -11.37
C GLN A 89 18.32 18.69 -11.20
N SER A 90 18.47 17.39 -11.50
CA SER A 90 19.74 16.69 -11.33
C SER A 90 20.59 16.74 -12.60
N ASP A 91 20.04 16.26 -13.71
CA ASP A 91 20.84 15.84 -14.86
C ASP A 91 20.87 16.91 -15.97
N TYR A 92 19.83 17.74 -16.07
CA TYR A 92 19.61 18.68 -17.19
C TYR A 92 19.32 20.12 -16.75
N ARG A 93 20.06 20.65 -15.76
CA ARG A 93 20.09 22.11 -15.53
C ARG A 93 20.84 22.79 -16.67
N ALA A 94 20.38 23.97 -17.10
CA ALA A 94 21.03 24.75 -18.17
C ALA A 94 22.54 24.96 -17.94
N ASN A 95 22.95 25.18 -16.69
CA ASN A 95 24.35 25.37 -16.32
C ASN A 95 25.23 24.11 -16.48
N HIS A 96 24.62 22.94 -16.60
CA HIS A 96 25.31 21.65 -16.74
C HIS A 96 25.35 21.15 -18.20
N PHE A 97 24.92 21.98 -19.16
CA PHE A 97 24.91 21.58 -20.56
C PHE A 97 26.32 21.61 -21.11
N ASP A 98 26.86 20.44 -21.45
CA ASP A 98 28.21 20.32 -22.01
C ASP A 98 28.27 20.85 -23.44
N THR A 99 27.15 20.75 -24.17
CA THR A 99 26.97 21.28 -25.53
C THR A 99 27.06 22.81 -25.62
N LEU A 100 26.83 23.53 -24.52
CA LEU A 100 26.90 25.00 -24.48
C LEU A 100 28.25 25.53 -24.01
N LYS A 101 29.18 24.65 -23.59
CA LYS A 101 30.51 25.05 -23.13
C LYS A 101 31.38 25.49 -24.29
N LEU A 102 32.17 26.54 -24.08
CA LEU A 102 33.17 26.99 -25.05
C LEU A 102 34.15 25.84 -25.37
N GLY A 103 34.34 25.57 -26.66
CA GLY A 103 35.24 24.51 -27.13
C GLY A 103 34.64 23.10 -27.16
N TYR A 104 33.32 22.95 -26.98
CA TYR A 104 32.65 21.67 -27.15
C TYR A 104 32.88 21.09 -28.55
N LYS A 105 33.38 19.85 -28.63
CA LYS A 105 33.55 19.11 -29.89
C LYS A 105 32.58 17.94 -29.95
N PRO A 106 31.69 17.87 -30.97
CA PRO A 106 30.83 16.71 -31.17
C PRO A 106 31.71 15.48 -31.42
N GLY A 107 31.67 14.50 -30.51
CA GLY A 107 32.51 13.29 -30.54
C GLY A 107 33.31 13.02 -29.27
N GLN A 108 33.35 13.93 -28.30
CA GLN A 108 34.04 13.71 -27.00
C GLN A 108 33.27 12.81 -26.01
N SER A 109 32.09 12.31 -26.36
CA SER A 109 31.30 11.44 -25.49
C SER A 109 31.93 10.04 -25.39
N LYS A 110 32.74 9.81 -24.35
CA LYS A 110 33.43 8.52 -24.09
C LYS A 110 32.53 7.43 -23.49
N THR A 111 31.43 7.82 -22.83
CA THR A 111 30.50 6.89 -22.17
C THR A 111 29.12 6.93 -22.83
N PRO A 112 28.38 5.80 -22.85
CA PRO A 112 27.03 5.75 -23.40
C PRO A 112 26.05 6.70 -22.69
N GLU A 113 26.28 6.98 -21.41
CA GLU A 113 25.52 7.95 -20.62
C GLU A 113 25.75 9.38 -21.12
N ASN A 114 27.00 9.76 -21.36
CA ASN A 114 27.33 11.10 -21.86
C ASN A 114 26.82 11.32 -23.28
N ALA A 115 26.91 10.31 -24.16
CA ALA A 115 26.36 10.39 -25.51
C ALA A 115 24.84 10.62 -25.50
N ARG A 116 24.15 9.95 -24.57
CA ARG A 116 22.71 10.12 -24.35
C ARG A 116 22.39 11.53 -23.84
N LYS A 117 23.13 12.00 -22.84
CA LYS A 117 22.97 13.35 -22.27
C LYS A 117 23.11 14.42 -23.36
N VAL A 118 24.18 14.36 -24.16
CA VAL A 118 24.40 15.26 -25.31
C VAL A 118 23.21 15.25 -26.27
N LYS A 119 22.69 14.07 -26.64
CA LYS A 119 21.53 13.97 -27.55
C LYS A 119 20.30 14.72 -27.01
N TYR A 120 20.06 14.65 -25.70
CA TYR A 120 18.96 15.38 -25.08
C TYR A 120 19.25 16.86 -24.93
N GLU A 121 20.47 17.26 -24.56
CA GLU A 121 20.85 18.68 -24.53
C GLU A 121 20.64 19.35 -25.90
N THR A 122 21.09 18.72 -26.99
CA THR A 122 20.86 19.23 -28.35
C THR A 122 19.38 19.29 -28.70
N ARG A 123 18.59 18.29 -28.30
CA ARG A 123 17.14 18.29 -28.50
C ARG A 123 16.46 19.44 -27.74
N VAL A 124 16.85 19.67 -26.49
CA VAL A 124 16.32 20.75 -25.65
C VAL A 124 16.69 22.10 -26.24
N TYR A 125 17.91 22.26 -26.72
CA TYR A 125 18.33 23.48 -27.39
C TYR A 125 17.46 23.79 -28.61
N ASN A 126 17.13 22.78 -29.43
CA ASN A 126 16.36 22.97 -30.66
C ASN A 126 14.83 23.07 -30.45
N SER A 127 14.28 22.41 -29.43
CA SER A 127 12.82 22.22 -29.27
C SER A 127 12.26 22.64 -27.92
N GLY A 128 13.10 23.15 -27.03
CA GLY A 128 12.73 23.58 -25.70
C GLY A 128 12.52 22.46 -24.68
N PHE A 129 12.23 22.87 -23.44
CA PHE A 129 11.90 21.97 -22.34
C PHE A 129 10.45 21.48 -22.48
N SER A 130 10.28 20.21 -22.77
CA SER A 130 8.96 19.57 -22.84
C SER A 130 9.01 18.16 -22.29
N LEU A 131 7.96 17.77 -21.54
CA LEU A 131 7.80 16.40 -21.04
C LEU A 131 7.90 15.36 -22.17
N ARG A 132 7.37 15.68 -23.35
CA ARG A 132 7.41 14.78 -24.53
C ARG A 132 8.84 14.47 -24.97
N ASN A 133 9.71 15.47 -24.93
CA ASN A 133 11.11 15.35 -25.36
C ASN A 133 11.93 14.48 -24.40
N PHE A 134 11.56 14.49 -23.12
CA PHE A 134 12.25 13.79 -22.03
C PHE A 134 11.61 12.47 -21.61
N ARG A 135 10.52 12.02 -22.26
CA ARG A 135 9.83 10.77 -21.91
C ARG A 135 10.75 9.60 -21.57
N PRO A 136 11.80 9.29 -22.36
CA PRO A 136 12.64 8.13 -22.05
C PRO A 136 13.52 8.33 -20.79
N GLU A 137 13.90 9.57 -20.48
CA GLU A 137 14.61 9.87 -19.23
C GLU A 137 13.68 9.87 -18.02
N VAL A 138 12.44 10.34 -18.21
CA VAL A 138 11.39 10.27 -17.18
C VAL A 138 11.05 8.82 -16.86
N GLU A 139 10.84 7.98 -17.88
CA GLU A 139 10.59 6.53 -17.70
C GLU A 139 11.77 5.82 -17.02
N ARG A 140 13.01 6.20 -17.35
CA ARG A 140 14.20 5.68 -16.66
C ARG A 140 14.22 6.09 -15.19
N LYS A 141 13.93 7.35 -14.88
CA LYS A 141 13.84 7.83 -13.49
C LYS A 141 12.69 7.20 -12.72
N LEU A 142 11.55 6.94 -13.36
CA LEU A 142 10.45 6.19 -12.75
C LEU A 142 10.90 4.80 -12.32
N LYS A 143 11.58 4.05 -13.21
CA LYS A 143 12.17 2.74 -12.88
C LYS A 143 13.19 2.81 -11.75
N GLU A 144 14.06 3.82 -11.76
CA GLU A 144 15.01 4.05 -10.66
C GLU A 144 14.31 4.38 -9.33
N MET A 145 13.13 4.99 -9.36
CA MET A 145 12.32 5.31 -8.19
C MET A 145 11.47 4.13 -7.70
N ASP A 146 11.28 3.09 -8.52
CA ASP A 146 10.47 1.95 -8.16
C ASP A 146 11.13 1.17 -6.99
N PRO A 147 10.41 0.97 -5.87
CA PRO A 147 10.99 0.38 -4.67
C PRO A 147 11.43 -1.07 -4.89
N GLU A 148 10.73 -1.81 -5.77
CA GLU A 148 11.09 -3.18 -6.13
C GLU A 148 12.44 -3.25 -6.88
N GLU A 149 12.65 -2.34 -7.84
CA GLU A 149 13.94 -2.24 -8.52
C GLU A 149 15.06 -1.83 -7.56
N GLN A 150 14.78 -0.90 -6.64
CA GLN A 150 15.75 -0.50 -5.62
C GLN A 150 16.12 -1.66 -4.70
N ALA A 151 15.13 -2.42 -4.24
CA ALA A 151 15.36 -3.61 -3.42
C ALA A 151 16.16 -4.68 -4.17
N SER A 152 15.87 -4.91 -5.45
CA SER A 152 16.61 -5.85 -6.29
C SER A 152 18.08 -5.42 -6.47
N LYS A 153 18.32 -4.14 -6.81
CA LYS A 153 19.67 -3.57 -6.94
C LYS A 153 20.42 -3.64 -5.61
N PHE A 154 19.74 -3.39 -4.49
CA PHE A 154 20.34 -3.49 -3.16
C PHE A 154 20.75 -4.94 -2.83
N LYS A 155 19.87 -5.91 -3.09
CA LYS A 155 20.17 -7.34 -2.93
C LYS A 155 21.35 -7.77 -3.80
N GLN A 156 21.39 -7.36 -5.07
CA GLN A 156 22.52 -7.66 -5.96
C GLN A 156 23.83 -7.10 -5.43
N LYS A 157 23.85 -5.83 -5.00
CA LYS A 157 25.03 -5.21 -4.37
C LYS A 157 25.47 -5.94 -3.11
N LEU A 158 24.52 -6.40 -2.29
CA LEU A 158 24.81 -7.16 -1.08
C LEU A 158 25.46 -8.50 -1.43
N LEU A 159 24.89 -9.24 -2.37
CA LEU A 159 25.44 -10.52 -2.85
C LEU A 159 26.83 -10.34 -3.47
N GLU A 160 27.05 -9.28 -4.24
CA GLU A 160 28.35 -8.99 -4.84
C GLU A 160 29.40 -8.68 -3.76
N LYS A 161 29.05 -7.91 -2.73
CA LYS A 161 29.93 -7.67 -1.59
C LYS A 161 30.30 -8.97 -0.87
N PHE A 162 29.32 -9.84 -0.63
CA PHE A 162 29.57 -11.15 -0.02
C PHE A 162 30.44 -12.04 -0.90
N ARG A 163 30.21 -12.09 -2.22
CA ARG A 163 31.05 -12.83 -3.16
C ARG A 163 32.50 -12.37 -3.12
N ARG A 164 32.74 -11.05 -3.22
CA ARG A 164 34.09 -10.48 -3.14
C ARG A 164 34.78 -10.79 -1.81
N GLN A 165 34.05 -10.74 -0.68
CA GLN A 165 34.60 -11.13 0.62
C GLN A 165 34.91 -12.62 0.71
N SER A 166 34.05 -13.48 0.15
CA SER A 166 34.28 -14.93 0.11
C SER A 166 35.43 -15.31 -0.82
N GLU A 167 35.59 -14.65 -1.97
CA GLU A 167 36.72 -14.85 -2.89
C GLU A 167 38.05 -14.51 -2.21
N VAL A 168 38.12 -13.38 -1.50
CA VAL A 168 39.30 -13.01 -0.71
C VAL A 168 39.58 -14.01 0.41
N SER A 169 38.55 -14.56 1.05
CA SER A 169 38.70 -15.61 2.07
C SER A 169 39.17 -16.93 1.47
N CYS A 170 38.65 -17.34 0.31
CA CYS A 170 39.03 -18.56 -0.39
C CYS A 170 40.45 -18.47 -0.97
N ASP A 171 40.85 -17.32 -1.51
CA ASP A 171 42.22 -17.08 -2.00
C ASP A 171 43.25 -17.11 -0.86
N ASN A 172 42.89 -16.60 0.31
CA ASN A 172 43.72 -16.73 1.52
C ASN A 172 43.82 -18.18 1.99
N CYS A 173 42.73 -18.96 1.96
CA CYS A 173 42.78 -20.40 2.25
C CYS A 173 43.64 -21.18 1.22
N ARG A 174 43.57 -20.80 -0.06
CA ARG A 174 44.38 -21.44 -1.13
C ARG A 174 45.87 -21.14 -0.97
N ARG A 175 46.24 -19.91 -0.62
CA ARG A 175 47.64 -19.54 -0.32
C ARG A 175 48.18 -20.27 0.92
N LEU A 176 47.35 -20.51 1.92
CA LEU A 176 47.73 -21.30 3.10
C LEU A 176 47.88 -22.81 2.79
N SER A 177 47.11 -23.36 1.85
CA SER A 177 47.28 -24.75 1.40
C SER A 177 48.53 -24.95 0.53
N VAL A 178 48.88 -24.01 -0.35
CA VAL A 178 50.10 -24.12 -1.18
C VAL A 178 51.37 -23.92 -0.37
N ALA A 179 51.31 -23.17 0.74
CA ALA A 179 52.43 -23.04 1.69
C ALA A 179 52.61 -24.27 2.60
N SER A 180 51.65 -25.20 2.65
CA SER A 180 51.70 -26.39 3.54
C SER A 180 52.03 -27.70 2.81
N ASP A 181 52.08 -27.72 1.47
CA ASP A 181 52.47 -28.90 0.68
C ASP A 181 54.00 -29.12 0.59
N GLY A 182 54.78 -28.40 1.40
CA GLY A 182 56.24 -28.49 1.48
C GLY A 182 56.79 -29.33 2.64
N ASN A 183 56.02 -30.19 3.30
CA ASN A 183 56.51 -31.33 4.10
C ASN A 183 55.35 -31.98 4.86
N PHE A 184 54.79 -33.07 4.34
CA PHE A 184 53.98 -33.95 5.19
C PHE A 184 54.27 -35.42 4.90
N ARG A 185 55.27 -35.95 5.60
CA ARG A 185 55.41 -37.38 5.81
C ARG A 185 54.22 -37.88 6.64
N SER A 186 53.38 -38.65 5.95
CA SER A 186 52.62 -39.81 6.44
C SER A 186 52.66 -40.06 7.95
N ARG A 187 51.52 -39.82 8.63
CA ARG A 187 51.08 -40.64 9.76
C ARG A 187 49.59 -40.92 9.63
N ARG A 188 49.28 -42.21 9.43
CA ARG A 188 47.95 -42.77 9.69
C ARG A 188 47.56 -42.46 11.12
N VAL A 189 46.36 -41.92 11.33
CA VAL A 189 45.55 -42.25 12.50
C VAL A 189 44.11 -42.41 12.03
N SER A 190 43.65 -43.65 12.16
CA SER A 190 42.28 -44.09 12.10
C SER A 190 41.52 -43.65 13.35
N SER A 191 40.43 -42.89 13.18
CA SER A 191 39.21 -43.03 13.99
C SER A 191 38.14 -42.04 13.52
N LEU A 192 37.09 -42.57 12.91
CA LEU A 192 35.80 -41.89 12.85
C LEU A 192 35.15 -41.93 14.25
N PRO A 193 34.34 -40.93 14.59
CA PRO A 193 33.00 -41.28 15.03
C PRO A 193 31.92 -40.51 14.27
N SER A 194 30.92 -41.29 13.86
CA SER A 194 29.58 -40.87 13.47
C SER A 194 28.88 -40.24 14.67
N ILE A 195 28.37 -39.00 14.55
CA ILE A 195 27.23 -38.52 15.35
C ILE A 195 26.37 -37.59 14.47
N PHE A 196 25.27 -38.13 13.95
CA PHE A 196 24.04 -37.36 13.74
C PHE A 196 23.56 -36.88 15.12
N GLY A 197 23.36 -35.58 15.30
CA GLY A 197 22.72 -35.06 16.52
C GLY A 197 22.90 -33.56 16.78
N ALA A 198 21.78 -32.85 16.72
CA ALA A 198 21.47 -31.55 17.33
C ALA A 198 22.08 -30.28 16.71
N GLU A 199 21.18 -29.50 16.10
CA GLU A 199 21.26 -28.06 15.88
C GLU A 199 21.80 -27.33 17.12
N ARG A 200 22.92 -26.63 16.94
CA ARG A 200 23.23 -25.43 17.73
C ARG A 200 23.63 -24.34 16.77
N GLN A 201 22.77 -23.34 16.66
CA GLN A 201 23.08 -22.08 15.98
C GLN A 201 24.36 -21.48 16.59
N PRO A 202 25.30 -20.97 15.78
CA PRO A 202 26.41 -20.20 16.31
C PRO A 202 25.88 -18.90 16.94
N PRO A 203 26.50 -18.40 18.02
CA PRO A 203 26.06 -17.18 18.69
C PRO A 203 26.14 -15.99 17.73
N ILE A 204 25.01 -15.29 17.60
CA ILE A 204 24.89 -14.04 16.86
C ILE A 204 25.88 -13.05 17.48
N ARG A 205 26.79 -12.51 16.66
CA ARG A 205 27.74 -11.48 17.10
C ARG A 205 26.96 -10.23 17.56
N PRO A 206 27.37 -9.57 18.66
CA PRO A 206 26.67 -8.40 19.19
C PRO A 206 26.55 -7.26 18.17
N ASP A 207 27.49 -7.16 17.23
CA ASP A 207 27.49 -6.14 16.17
C ASP A 207 26.34 -6.28 15.15
N CYS A 208 25.57 -7.38 15.19
CA CYS A 208 24.43 -7.61 14.32
C CYS A 208 23.08 -7.20 14.94
N LEU A 209 23.03 -6.93 16.25
CA LEU A 209 21.78 -6.55 16.93
C LEU A 209 21.43 -5.07 16.70
N ASP A 210 22.44 -4.19 16.66
CA ASP A 210 22.25 -2.75 16.39
C ASP A 210 21.69 -2.48 14.98
N ALA A 211 22.00 -3.36 14.02
CA ALA A 211 21.50 -3.28 12.65
C ALA A 211 20.04 -3.76 12.51
N ILE A 212 19.54 -4.58 13.44
CA ILE A 212 18.17 -5.09 13.42
C ILE A 212 17.22 -4.12 14.14
N GLU A 213 17.67 -3.49 15.24
CA GLU A 213 16.88 -2.44 15.92
C GLU A 213 16.75 -1.16 15.09
N THR A 214 17.77 -0.79 14.30
CA THR A 214 17.67 0.38 13.41
C THR A 214 16.72 0.16 12.23
N VAL A 215 16.57 -1.08 11.74
CA VAL A 215 15.65 -1.41 10.64
C VAL A 215 14.20 -1.56 11.13
N GLN A 216 13.97 -2.00 12.38
CA GLN A 216 12.61 -2.08 12.94
C GLN A 216 12.05 -0.71 13.36
N ASN A 217 12.90 0.25 13.75
CA ASN A 217 12.45 1.58 14.16
C ASN A 217 12.07 2.51 12.98
N LEU A 218 12.45 2.20 11.74
CA LEU A 218 12.08 3.00 10.55
C LEU A 218 10.70 2.64 9.96
N ASN A 219 10.07 1.56 10.44
CA ASN A 219 8.77 1.07 9.93
C ASN A 219 7.59 1.30 10.88
N ASN A 220 7.77 2.03 11.99
CA ASN A 220 6.68 2.41 12.90
C ASN A 220 6.26 3.86 12.67
N PRO A 221 5.09 4.14 12.07
CA PRO A 221 4.58 5.49 11.89
C PRO A 221 4.17 6.19 13.20
N ASP A 222 4.04 5.44 14.31
CA ASP A 222 3.50 5.95 15.58
C ASP A 222 4.53 6.51 16.57
N ARG A 223 5.79 6.73 16.16
CA ARG A 223 6.87 7.20 17.07
C ARG A 223 7.61 8.46 16.60
N ASN A 224 6.95 9.36 15.88
CA ASN A 224 7.46 10.73 15.68
C ASN A 224 6.75 11.72 16.62
N PRO A 225 7.33 12.11 17.78
CA PRO A 225 6.80 13.16 18.64
C PRO A 225 7.26 14.56 18.17
N LEU A 226 7.22 14.83 16.87
CA LEU A 226 7.64 16.10 16.27
C LEU A 226 6.61 16.59 15.25
N VAL A 227 5.35 16.66 15.69
CA VAL A 227 4.36 17.60 15.13
C VAL A 227 4.01 18.56 16.25
N THR A 228 4.90 19.53 16.43
CA THR A 228 4.65 20.70 17.28
C THR A 228 3.52 21.50 16.66
N GLN A 229 2.51 21.74 17.49
CA GLN A 229 1.28 22.44 17.19
C GLN A 229 1.54 23.81 16.56
N MET A 230 1.09 24.04 15.32
CA MET A 230 0.79 25.39 14.86
C MET A 230 -0.58 25.78 15.43
N LYS A 231 -0.58 26.74 16.35
CA LYS A 231 -1.78 27.46 16.76
C LYS A 231 -2.28 28.32 15.58
N PRO A 232 -3.60 28.46 15.39
CA PRO A 232 -4.13 29.48 14.50
C PRO A 232 -4.06 30.83 15.21
N ASP A 233 -3.43 31.81 14.55
CA ASP A 233 -3.53 33.21 14.93
C ASP A 233 -4.92 33.72 14.55
N THR A 234 -5.67 34.17 15.57
CA THR A 234 -6.79 35.12 15.48
C THR A 234 -6.57 36.19 16.53
#